data_AF-A0A4U9ISP1-F1
#
_entry.id   AF-A0A4U9ISP1-F1
#
_cell.length_a   1.000
_cell.length_b   1.000
_cell.length_c   1.000
_cell.angle_alpha   90.00
_cell.angle_beta   90.00
_cell.angle_gamma   90.00
#
_symmetry.space_group_name_H-M   'P 1'
#
loop_
_entity.id
_entity.type
_entity.pdbx_description
1 polymer ?
#
loop_
_entity_poly.entity_id
_entity_poly.type
_entity_poly.pdbx_seq_one_letter_code
_entity_poly.pdbx_strand_id
1 'polypeptide(L)'
;MEFSVKSGSPEKQRSACIVVGVFEPRRLSPIAEQLDKISDGYISALLRRGELEGKPGQTLLLHHVPNVLSERILLIGCGKERELDERQYKQVIQKTINTLNDTGSMEAVCFLTELHVKGRNTYWKVRQAVETAKETLYSFDQLKTTKSEPRRPLRKMVFNVPTRRELTSGERAIQHGLAIAAGIKAAKDLGNMPPNICNAGYLASQARQLADSYSQNVVTRVIGEQQMKELGMHSYLAVGNGSQNESLMSVIEYKGNPSEDVRPIVLVGKGLTFDSGGISIKPAEGMDEMKYDMCGAAAVYGVMRMVAELQLPINVIGVLAGCENMPGGRAYRPGDVLTTMSGQTVEVLNTDAEGRLVLCDVLTYVERFEPEAVIDVATLTGACVIALGHHITGLMSNHNPLAHELIGASEQAGDRAWRLPMADEYQEQLESTLRIWLTSVGVLAVQLLQPASWRALPANTTGRTWISPVRHGVPVKPKAPLAALWPCSRSSCSIVPGLTAKSNVKRRGAASPYPACKRHLTVGRVRAAPPGFAFKSTTRSPIYEKRNVLSSGQ
;
A
#
# COMPACT_ATOMS: atom_id res chain seq x y z
N MET A 1 -19.47 2.05 -12.80
CA MET A 1 -20.05 0.88 -12.09
C MET A 1 -20.48 1.24 -10.69
N GLU A 2 -21.76 1.01 -10.40
CA GLU A 2 -22.41 0.99 -9.09
C GLU A 2 -22.31 -0.40 -8.43
N PHE A 3 -22.51 -0.44 -7.11
CA PHE A 3 -22.66 -1.69 -6.35
C PHE A 3 -23.87 -1.63 -5.43
N SER A 4 -24.48 -2.80 -5.15
CA SER A 4 -25.45 -2.98 -4.08
C SER A 4 -25.36 -4.40 -3.52
N VAL A 5 -25.86 -4.63 -2.30
CA VAL A 5 -26.09 -5.99 -1.79
C VAL A 5 -27.55 -6.39 -1.89
N LYS A 6 -27.80 -7.69 -2.03
CA LYS A 6 -29.10 -8.33 -1.82
C LYS A 6 -28.91 -9.62 -1.03
N SER A 7 -30.01 -10.14 -0.47
CA SER A 7 -30.08 -11.51 0.00
C SER A 7 -31.29 -12.16 -0.66
N GLY A 8 -31.02 -13.00 -1.66
CA GLY A 8 -32.01 -13.74 -2.42
C GLY A 8 -31.40 -14.99 -3.02
N SER A 9 -32.26 -15.87 -3.55
CA SER A 9 -31.85 -17.10 -4.22
C SER A 9 -31.62 -16.85 -5.72
N PRO A 10 -30.70 -17.60 -6.39
CA PRO A 10 -30.27 -17.31 -7.77
C PRO A 10 -31.40 -17.35 -8.80
N GLU A 11 -32.33 -18.29 -8.65
CA GLU A 11 -33.39 -18.56 -9.63
C GLU A 11 -34.44 -17.45 -9.74
N LYS A 12 -34.53 -16.61 -8.71
CA LYS A 12 -35.42 -15.45 -8.67
C LYS A 12 -34.77 -14.18 -9.24
N GLN A 13 -33.48 -14.26 -9.62
CA GLN A 13 -32.80 -13.13 -10.26
C GLN A 13 -33.13 -13.11 -11.76
N ARG A 14 -33.72 -11.98 -12.18
CA ARG A 14 -33.86 -11.58 -13.58
C ARG A 14 -32.77 -10.55 -13.85
N SER A 15 -31.63 -10.98 -14.41
CA SER A 15 -30.46 -10.14 -14.66
C SER A 15 -29.75 -10.54 -15.96
N ALA A 16 -28.91 -9.67 -16.49
CA ALA A 16 -28.17 -9.95 -17.72
C ALA A 16 -27.04 -11.00 -17.52
N CYS A 17 -26.58 -11.22 -16.29
CA CYS A 17 -25.67 -12.32 -15.94
C CYS A 17 -25.75 -12.71 -14.45
N ILE A 18 -25.77 -14.01 -14.15
CA ILE A 18 -25.54 -14.56 -12.80
C ILE A 18 -24.11 -15.12 -12.72
N VAL A 19 -23.36 -14.77 -11.67
CA VAL A 19 -22.00 -15.30 -11.42
C VAL A 19 -21.99 -16.23 -10.21
N VAL A 20 -21.54 -17.48 -10.41
CA VAL A 20 -21.43 -18.51 -9.36
C VAL A 20 -20.10 -19.27 -9.42
N GLY A 21 -19.70 -19.84 -8.29
CA GLY A 21 -18.42 -20.55 -8.15
C GLY A 21 -18.48 -22.03 -8.51
N VAL A 22 -17.38 -22.57 -9.03
CA VAL A 22 -17.08 -24.00 -9.19
C VAL A 22 -15.75 -24.30 -8.52
N PHE A 23 -15.70 -25.35 -7.71
CA PHE A 23 -14.51 -25.80 -6.99
C PHE A 23 -13.84 -27.00 -7.68
N GLU A 24 -12.54 -27.19 -7.41
CA GLU A 24 -11.80 -28.37 -7.84
C GLU A 24 -12.18 -29.63 -7.02
N PRO A 25 -12.33 -30.81 -7.64
CA PRO A 25 -12.46 -31.06 -9.08
C PRO A 25 -13.92 -30.95 -9.53
N ARG A 26 -14.23 -30.06 -10.47
CA ARG A 26 -15.51 -29.98 -11.22
C ARG A 26 -16.78 -29.92 -10.34
N ARG A 27 -16.67 -29.46 -9.09
CA ARG A 27 -17.77 -29.47 -8.10
C ARG A 27 -18.46 -28.12 -8.04
N LEU A 28 -19.77 -28.10 -8.21
CA LEU A 28 -20.58 -26.89 -8.07
C LEU A 28 -20.44 -26.31 -6.65
N SER A 29 -20.48 -24.98 -6.52
CA SER A 29 -20.78 -24.36 -5.21
C SER A 29 -22.24 -24.63 -4.82
N PRO A 30 -22.61 -24.60 -3.53
CA PRO A 30 -23.99 -24.89 -3.08
C PRO A 30 -25.08 -24.01 -3.75
N ILE A 31 -24.68 -22.84 -4.23
CA ILE A 31 -25.51 -21.87 -4.93
C ILE A 31 -25.66 -22.25 -6.42
N ALA A 32 -24.59 -22.76 -7.04
CA ALA A 32 -24.62 -23.33 -8.38
C ALA A 32 -25.36 -24.69 -8.41
N GLU A 33 -25.34 -25.47 -7.32
CA GLU A 33 -26.17 -26.68 -7.16
C GLU A 33 -27.68 -26.38 -7.17
N GLN A 34 -28.10 -25.20 -6.72
CA GLN A 34 -29.50 -24.75 -6.80
C GLN A 34 -29.89 -24.42 -8.26
N LEU A 35 -29.02 -23.72 -9.00
CA LEU A 35 -29.22 -23.45 -10.43
C LEU A 35 -29.24 -24.74 -11.26
N ASP A 36 -28.32 -25.68 -10.99
CA ASP A 36 -28.21 -26.93 -11.76
C ASP A 36 -29.50 -27.75 -11.69
N LYS A 37 -30.10 -27.87 -10.49
CA LYS A 37 -31.39 -28.54 -10.26
C LYS A 37 -32.55 -27.93 -11.04
N ILE A 38 -32.50 -26.64 -11.35
CA ILE A 38 -33.56 -25.95 -12.10
C ILE A 38 -33.33 -26.12 -13.60
N SER A 39 -32.07 -26.08 -14.04
CA SER A 39 -31.68 -26.38 -15.42
C SER A 39 -31.61 -27.90 -15.73
N ASP A 40 -32.34 -28.74 -15.00
CA ASP A 40 -32.42 -30.19 -15.18
C ASP A 40 -31.05 -30.91 -15.29
N GLY A 41 -30.04 -30.42 -14.55
CA GLY A 41 -28.68 -30.99 -14.55
C GLY A 41 -27.76 -30.51 -15.69
N TYR A 42 -28.16 -29.49 -16.45
CA TYR A 42 -27.40 -28.95 -17.58
C TYR A 42 -25.97 -28.50 -17.21
N ILE A 43 -25.81 -27.84 -16.06
CA ILE A 43 -24.51 -27.31 -15.62
C ILE A 43 -23.58 -28.46 -15.21
N SER A 44 -24.07 -29.43 -14.42
CA SER A 44 -23.29 -30.60 -14.03
C SER A 44 -23.03 -31.57 -15.19
N ALA A 45 -23.85 -31.57 -16.25
CA ALA A 45 -23.55 -32.30 -17.48
C ALA A 45 -22.33 -31.71 -18.21
N LEU A 46 -22.22 -30.37 -18.31
CA LEU A 46 -21.05 -29.69 -18.87
C LEU A 46 -19.80 -29.90 -17.99
N LEU A 47 -19.91 -29.79 -16.66
CA LEU A 47 -18.78 -30.06 -15.77
C LEU A 47 -18.30 -31.53 -15.86
N ARG A 48 -19.21 -32.50 -16.01
CA ARG A 48 -18.85 -33.91 -16.26
C ARG A 48 -18.07 -34.10 -17.56
N ARG A 49 -18.39 -33.35 -18.62
CA ARG A 49 -17.62 -33.33 -19.89
C ARG A 49 -16.23 -32.71 -19.76
N GLY A 50 -16.01 -31.85 -18.76
CA GLY A 50 -14.71 -31.22 -18.50
C GLY A 50 -14.55 -29.79 -19.03
N GLU A 51 -15.66 -29.13 -19.35
CA GLU A 51 -15.68 -27.74 -19.85
C GLU A 51 -15.10 -26.74 -18.82
N LEU A 52 -15.02 -27.11 -17.53
CA LEU A 52 -14.41 -26.32 -16.45
C LEU A 52 -13.96 -27.22 -15.28
N GLU A 53 -12.66 -27.23 -14.95
CA GLU A 53 -12.12 -28.03 -13.81
C GLU A 53 -12.36 -27.37 -12.44
N GLY A 54 -12.55 -26.05 -12.40
CA GLY A 54 -12.74 -25.27 -11.18
C GLY A 54 -11.47 -24.58 -10.65
N LYS A 55 -10.35 -24.61 -11.39
CA LYS A 55 -9.09 -23.96 -10.97
C LYS A 55 -9.24 -22.43 -10.88
N PRO A 56 -8.54 -21.75 -9.96
CA PRO A 56 -8.69 -20.31 -9.74
C PRO A 56 -8.56 -19.49 -11.03
N GLY A 57 -9.60 -18.73 -11.36
CA GLY A 57 -9.61 -17.85 -12.55
C GLY A 57 -9.89 -18.54 -13.90
N GLN A 58 -10.19 -19.85 -13.92
CA GLN A 58 -10.88 -20.43 -15.07
C GLN A 58 -12.33 -19.90 -15.13
N THR A 59 -12.90 -19.78 -16.33
CA THR A 59 -14.25 -19.23 -16.54
C THR A 59 -14.98 -19.98 -17.65
N LEU A 60 -16.25 -20.31 -17.43
CA LEU A 60 -17.16 -20.83 -18.45
C LEU A 60 -18.42 -19.97 -18.48
N LEU A 61 -18.70 -19.33 -19.62
CA LEU A 61 -19.88 -18.51 -19.83
C LEU A 61 -20.95 -19.33 -20.56
N LEU A 62 -22.11 -19.47 -19.94
CA LEU A 62 -23.28 -20.15 -20.48
C LEU A 62 -24.33 -19.12 -20.90
N HIS A 63 -25.01 -19.40 -22.01
CA HIS A 63 -26.06 -18.54 -22.59
C HIS A 63 -27.37 -19.34 -22.66
N HIS A 64 -28.51 -18.69 -22.36
CA HIS A 64 -29.85 -19.29 -22.51
C HIS A 64 -29.99 -20.68 -21.86
N VAL A 65 -29.49 -20.81 -20.63
CA VAL A 65 -29.54 -22.06 -19.85
C VAL A 65 -31.01 -22.44 -19.59
N PRO A 66 -31.42 -23.72 -19.80
CA PRO A 66 -32.80 -24.15 -19.59
C PRO A 66 -33.38 -23.73 -18.23
N ASN A 67 -34.65 -23.32 -18.23
CA ASN A 67 -35.45 -22.94 -17.06
C ASN A 67 -34.92 -21.78 -16.19
N VAL A 68 -33.77 -21.18 -16.50
CA VAL A 68 -33.17 -20.08 -15.70
C VAL A 68 -33.60 -18.71 -16.23
N LEU A 69 -34.03 -17.81 -15.34
CA LEU A 69 -34.61 -16.49 -15.68
C LEU A 69 -33.62 -15.40 -16.11
N SER A 70 -32.30 -15.68 -16.07
CA SER A 70 -31.25 -14.74 -16.44
C SER A 70 -30.57 -15.15 -17.75
N GLU A 71 -30.24 -14.18 -18.60
CA GLU A 71 -29.74 -14.43 -19.97
C GLU A 71 -28.46 -15.27 -20.03
N ARG A 72 -27.61 -15.13 -18.99
CA ARG A 72 -26.26 -15.74 -18.92
C ARG A 72 -25.97 -16.25 -17.52
N ILE A 73 -25.19 -17.32 -17.46
CA ILE A 73 -24.55 -17.80 -16.21
C ILE A 73 -23.04 -17.86 -16.44
N LEU A 74 -22.28 -17.11 -15.65
CA LEU A 74 -20.83 -17.14 -15.63
C LEU A 74 -20.36 -18.03 -14.47
N LEU A 75 -19.87 -19.23 -14.80
CA LEU A 75 -19.20 -20.11 -13.85
C LEU A 75 -17.74 -19.68 -13.71
N ILE A 76 -17.25 -19.57 -12.47
CA ILE A 76 -15.85 -19.19 -12.20
C ILE A 76 -15.18 -20.21 -11.29
N GLY A 77 -14.01 -20.68 -11.72
CA GLY A 77 -13.17 -21.58 -10.94
C GLY A 77 -12.60 -20.89 -9.70
N CYS A 78 -12.85 -21.49 -8.54
CA CYS A 78 -12.55 -20.96 -7.21
C CYS A 78 -11.46 -21.74 -6.47
N GLY A 79 -10.78 -22.69 -7.13
CA GLY A 79 -9.85 -23.62 -6.49
C GLY A 79 -10.57 -24.66 -5.66
N LYS A 80 -9.91 -25.29 -4.69
CA LYS A 80 -10.57 -26.25 -3.79
C LYS A 80 -11.42 -25.54 -2.72
N GLU A 81 -12.51 -26.17 -2.31
CA GLU A 81 -13.35 -25.68 -1.21
C GLU A 81 -12.53 -25.47 0.07
N ARG A 82 -12.74 -24.34 0.78
CA ARG A 82 -12.08 -23.94 2.04
C ARG A 82 -10.56 -23.68 1.98
N GLU A 83 -9.85 -24.10 0.93
CA GLU A 83 -8.45 -23.70 0.73
C GLU A 83 -8.29 -22.26 0.20
N LEU A 84 -9.37 -21.64 -0.30
CA LEU A 84 -9.38 -20.28 -0.85
C LEU A 84 -8.83 -19.22 0.12
N ASP A 85 -7.73 -18.57 -0.29
CA ASP A 85 -7.14 -17.44 0.40
C ASP A 85 -7.57 -16.07 -0.18
N GLU A 86 -7.10 -14.99 0.45
CA GLU A 86 -7.41 -13.61 0.11
C GLU A 86 -6.91 -13.19 -1.27
N ARG A 87 -5.70 -13.59 -1.66
CA ARG A 87 -5.10 -13.27 -2.95
C ARG A 87 -5.85 -13.99 -4.06
N GLN A 88 -6.15 -15.28 -3.86
CA GLN A 88 -6.96 -16.07 -4.77
C GLN A 88 -8.38 -15.49 -4.89
N TYR A 89 -8.98 -15.02 -3.79
CA TYR A 89 -10.28 -14.35 -3.82
C TYR A 89 -10.25 -13.05 -4.65
N LYS A 90 -9.26 -12.17 -4.44
CA LYS A 90 -9.08 -10.97 -5.27
C LYS A 90 -8.86 -11.35 -6.75
N GLN A 91 -8.05 -12.36 -7.06
CA GLN A 91 -7.84 -12.85 -8.43
C GLN A 91 -9.15 -13.37 -9.09
N VAL A 92 -9.98 -14.10 -8.34
CA VAL A 92 -11.29 -14.57 -8.78
C VAL A 92 -12.25 -13.40 -9.08
N ILE A 93 -12.32 -12.38 -8.22
CA ILE A 93 -13.13 -11.18 -8.49
C ILE A 93 -12.58 -10.37 -9.68
N GLN A 94 -11.27 -10.15 -9.77
CA GLN A 94 -10.64 -9.48 -10.91
C GLN A 94 -10.96 -10.19 -12.24
N LYS A 95 -10.86 -11.53 -12.27
CA LYS A 95 -11.26 -12.32 -13.45
C LYS A 95 -12.75 -12.21 -13.74
N THR A 96 -13.60 -12.15 -12.72
CA THR A 96 -15.05 -11.90 -12.86
C THR A 96 -15.31 -10.60 -13.61
N ILE A 97 -14.71 -9.49 -13.16
CA ILE A 97 -14.96 -8.15 -13.74
C ILE A 97 -14.46 -8.05 -15.18
N ASN A 98 -13.25 -8.54 -15.46
CA ASN A 98 -12.72 -8.56 -16.81
C ASN A 98 -13.64 -9.34 -17.75
N THR A 99 -13.99 -10.59 -17.40
CA THR A 99 -14.83 -11.43 -18.25
C THR A 99 -16.30 -10.99 -18.32
N LEU A 100 -16.80 -10.19 -17.37
CA LEU A 100 -18.08 -9.50 -17.55
C LEU A 100 -17.99 -8.33 -18.53
N ASN A 101 -16.93 -7.52 -18.49
CA ASN A 101 -16.70 -6.42 -19.43
C ASN A 101 -16.48 -6.90 -20.88
N ASP A 102 -15.92 -8.11 -21.06
CA ASP A 102 -15.80 -8.78 -22.36
C ASP A 102 -17.18 -9.18 -22.94
N THR A 103 -18.28 -9.08 -22.17
CA THR A 103 -19.65 -9.39 -22.60
C THR A 103 -20.53 -8.15 -22.73
N GLY A 104 -21.67 -8.28 -23.42
CA GLY A 104 -22.69 -7.22 -23.49
C GLY A 104 -23.53 -7.01 -22.22
N SER A 105 -23.09 -7.51 -21.05
CA SER A 105 -23.85 -7.52 -19.80
C SER A 105 -23.78 -6.17 -19.07
N MET A 106 -24.86 -5.40 -19.10
CA MET A 106 -24.90 -4.08 -18.43
C MET A 106 -25.06 -4.18 -16.90
N GLU A 107 -25.54 -5.31 -16.39
CA GLU A 107 -25.60 -5.63 -14.96
C GLU A 107 -25.33 -7.12 -14.70
N ALA A 108 -24.93 -7.45 -13.46
CA ALA A 108 -24.75 -8.83 -13.02
C ALA A 108 -25.06 -9.02 -11.53
N VAL A 109 -25.55 -10.20 -11.16
CA VAL A 109 -25.66 -10.65 -9.76
C VAL A 109 -24.58 -11.67 -9.46
N CYS A 110 -23.77 -11.42 -8.43
CA CYS A 110 -22.60 -12.20 -8.08
C CYS A 110 -22.74 -12.83 -6.69
N PHE A 111 -22.64 -14.15 -6.64
CA PHE A 111 -22.75 -14.95 -5.41
C PHE A 111 -21.38 -15.32 -4.82
N LEU A 112 -20.28 -14.89 -5.46
CA LEU A 112 -18.91 -15.20 -5.02
C LEU A 112 -18.57 -14.57 -3.65
N THR A 113 -19.30 -13.54 -3.22
CA THR A 113 -19.20 -12.95 -1.87
C THR A 113 -19.62 -13.90 -0.74
N GLU A 114 -20.32 -14.99 -1.04
CA GLU A 114 -20.70 -16.01 -0.05
C GLU A 114 -19.59 -17.05 0.21
N LEU A 115 -18.63 -17.20 -0.71
CA LEU A 115 -17.54 -18.18 -0.62
C LEU A 115 -16.78 -18.13 0.72
N HIS A 116 -16.33 -19.29 1.21
CA HIS A 116 -15.48 -19.37 2.39
C HIS A 116 -14.04 -18.92 2.04
N VAL A 117 -13.69 -17.70 2.42
CA VAL A 117 -12.31 -17.17 2.39
C VAL A 117 -11.71 -17.31 3.79
N LYS A 118 -10.51 -17.89 3.88
CA LYS A 118 -9.80 -18.13 5.15
C LYS A 118 -9.75 -16.87 6.02
N GLY A 119 -10.29 -16.93 7.23
CA GLY A 119 -10.22 -15.87 8.24
C GLY A 119 -11.05 -14.60 7.97
N ARG A 120 -11.83 -14.53 6.87
CA ARG A 120 -12.51 -13.28 6.46
C ARG A 120 -14.03 -13.39 6.46
N ASN A 121 -14.68 -12.39 7.05
CA ASN A 121 -16.13 -12.29 7.19
C ASN A 121 -16.83 -11.66 5.97
N THR A 122 -18.17 -11.58 5.98
CA THR A 122 -18.95 -11.02 4.87
C THR A 122 -18.61 -9.55 4.58
N TYR A 123 -18.40 -8.72 5.61
CA TYR A 123 -17.95 -7.33 5.44
C TYR A 123 -16.65 -7.27 4.62
N TRP A 124 -15.62 -8.01 5.04
CA TRP A 124 -14.32 -7.98 4.36
C TRP A 124 -14.43 -8.50 2.92
N LYS A 125 -15.17 -9.59 2.69
CA LYS A 125 -15.37 -10.15 1.34
C LYS A 125 -16.07 -9.16 0.40
N VAL A 126 -17.19 -8.56 0.81
CA VAL A 126 -17.91 -7.56 0.01
C VAL A 126 -17.03 -6.33 -0.26
N ARG A 127 -16.35 -5.81 0.76
CA ARG A 127 -15.47 -4.63 0.64
C ARG A 127 -14.34 -4.88 -0.36
N GLN A 128 -13.63 -5.99 -0.22
CA GLN A 128 -12.52 -6.35 -1.11
C GLN A 128 -12.99 -6.68 -2.53
N ALA A 129 -14.21 -7.20 -2.69
CA ALA A 129 -14.81 -7.38 -4.01
C ALA A 129 -15.10 -6.03 -4.69
N VAL A 130 -15.58 -5.01 -3.96
CA VAL A 130 -15.74 -3.64 -4.46
C VAL A 130 -14.40 -3.01 -4.81
N GLU A 131 -13.43 -3.03 -3.90
CA GLU A 131 -12.09 -2.47 -4.11
C GLU A 131 -11.40 -3.12 -5.31
N THR A 132 -11.34 -4.46 -5.36
CA THR A 132 -10.75 -5.21 -6.48
C THR A 132 -11.49 -4.95 -7.79
N ALA A 133 -12.81 -4.76 -7.76
CA ALA A 133 -13.58 -4.46 -8.96
C ALA A 133 -13.35 -3.03 -9.48
N LYS A 134 -13.22 -2.03 -8.60
CA LYS A 134 -12.81 -0.67 -9.00
C LYS A 134 -11.37 -0.64 -9.50
N GLU A 135 -10.47 -1.37 -8.85
CA GLU A 135 -9.07 -1.56 -9.26
C GLU A 135 -8.96 -2.18 -10.66
N THR A 136 -9.76 -3.21 -10.94
CA THR A 136 -9.80 -3.88 -12.25
C THR A 136 -10.39 -2.98 -13.35
N LEU A 137 -11.21 -2.00 -12.98
CA LEU A 137 -11.77 -0.98 -13.88
C LEU A 137 -10.88 0.28 -14.01
N TYR A 138 -9.71 0.32 -13.38
CA TYR A 138 -8.83 1.48 -13.46
C TYR A 138 -8.14 1.58 -14.83
N SER A 139 -8.35 2.69 -15.53
CA SER A 139 -7.57 3.06 -16.71
C SER A 139 -7.12 4.52 -16.64
N PHE A 140 -5.97 4.80 -17.23
CA PHE A 140 -5.40 6.15 -17.33
C PHE A 140 -5.27 6.53 -18.80
N ASP A 141 -6.41 6.89 -19.39
CA ASP A 141 -6.54 7.27 -20.81
C ASP A 141 -6.69 8.79 -21.00
N GLN A 142 -6.49 9.57 -19.93
CA GLN A 142 -6.70 11.02 -19.90
C GLN A 142 -5.86 11.75 -20.95
N LEU A 143 -4.61 11.30 -21.15
CA LEU A 143 -3.62 11.85 -22.07
C LEU A 143 -3.54 11.09 -23.40
N LYS A 144 -4.46 10.16 -23.68
CA LYS A 144 -4.53 9.43 -24.96
C LYS A 144 -5.49 10.13 -25.91
N THR A 145 -5.05 10.32 -27.15
CA THR A 145 -5.88 10.83 -28.26
C THR A 145 -6.97 9.83 -28.63
N THR A 146 -6.60 8.56 -28.82
CA THR A 146 -7.54 7.46 -29.06
C THR A 146 -7.93 6.81 -27.73
N LYS A 147 -9.22 6.91 -27.36
CA LYS A 147 -9.78 6.30 -26.15
C LYS A 147 -10.60 5.05 -26.50
N SER A 148 -10.25 3.92 -25.90
CA SER A 148 -10.92 2.63 -26.13
C SER A 148 -12.02 2.39 -25.10
N GLU A 149 -13.19 3.00 -25.30
CA GLU A 149 -14.34 2.80 -24.41
C GLU A 149 -15.10 1.49 -24.72
N PRO A 150 -15.45 0.66 -23.71
CA PRO A 150 -16.27 -0.53 -23.93
C PRO A 150 -17.67 -0.14 -24.43
N ARG A 151 -18.11 -0.71 -25.55
CA ARG A 151 -19.43 -0.40 -26.18
C ARG A 151 -20.64 -0.66 -25.28
N ARG A 152 -20.52 -1.56 -24.29
CA ARG A 152 -21.53 -1.84 -23.25
C ARG A 152 -20.82 -2.15 -21.92
N PRO A 153 -20.40 -1.13 -21.15
CA PRO A 153 -19.67 -1.36 -19.90
C PRO A 153 -20.60 -1.90 -18.81
N LEU A 154 -20.07 -2.71 -17.89
CA LEU A 154 -20.81 -3.18 -16.72
C LEU A 154 -21.18 -1.98 -15.82
N ARG A 155 -22.46 -1.61 -15.81
CA ARG A 155 -22.97 -0.43 -15.10
C ARG A 155 -23.24 -0.72 -13.63
N LYS A 156 -23.70 -1.92 -13.28
CA LYS A 156 -24.11 -2.27 -11.91
C LYS A 156 -23.74 -3.71 -11.56
N MET A 157 -23.24 -3.91 -10.35
CA MET A 157 -22.98 -5.25 -9.81
C MET A 157 -23.71 -5.44 -8.48
N VAL A 158 -24.50 -6.50 -8.37
CA VAL A 158 -25.19 -6.86 -7.12
C VAL A 158 -24.43 -8.00 -6.47
N PHE A 159 -23.95 -7.81 -5.24
CA PHE A 159 -23.35 -8.88 -4.44
C PHE A 159 -24.42 -9.56 -3.58
N ASN A 160 -24.53 -10.89 -3.64
CA ASN A 160 -25.42 -11.61 -2.75
C ASN A 160 -24.75 -11.84 -1.37
N VAL A 161 -25.55 -11.79 -0.31
CA VAL A 161 -25.15 -12.15 1.06
C VAL A 161 -26.07 -13.23 1.63
N PRO A 162 -25.56 -14.15 2.48
CA PRO A 162 -26.24 -15.42 2.76
C PRO A 162 -27.64 -15.27 3.37
N THR A 163 -27.83 -14.30 4.25
CA THR A 163 -29.14 -13.97 4.83
C THR A 163 -29.36 -12.46 4.89
N ARG A 164 -30.59 -12.05 5.22
CA ARG A 164 -30.92 -10.64 5.45
C ARG A 164 -30.14 -10.00 6.62
N ARG A 165 -29.55 -10.79 7.53
CA ARG A 165 -28.75 -10.28 8.66
C ARG A 165 -27.44 -9.64 8.20
N GLU A 166 -26.89 -10.10 7.07
CA GLU A 166 -25.62 -9.59 6.54
C GLU A 166 -25.79 -8.33 5.66
N LEU A 167 -27.03 -7.89 5.37
CA LEU A 167 -27.29 -6.76 4.46
C LEU A 167 -26.59 -5.48 4.92
N THR A 168 -26.87 -5.00 6.13
CA THR A 168 -26.25 -3.78 6.70
C THR A 168 -24.72 -3.88 6.78
N SER A 169 -24.20 -5.09 7.01
CA SER A 169 -22.77 -5.36 6.97
C SER A 169 -22.17 -5.26 5.56
N GLY A 170 -22.94 -5.64 4.53
CA GLY A 170 -22.58 -5.54 3.12
C GLY A 170 -22.75 -4.11 2.55
N GLU A 171 -23.78 -3.39 2.98
CA GLU A 171 -24.01 -1.98 2.63
C GLU A 171 -22.85 -1.11 3.14
N ARG A 172 -22.46 -1.29 4.41
CA ARG A 172 -21.29 -0.62 5.00
C ARG A 172 -19.98 -1.02 4.31
N ALA A 173 -19.85 -2.28 3.90
CA ALA A 173 -18.69 -2.77 3.14
C ALA A 173 -18.59 -2.12 1.75
N ILE A 174 -19.73 -1.90 1.08
CA ILE A 174 -19.79 -1.15 -0.18
C ILE A 174 -19.42 0.31 0.04
N GLN A 175 -20.00 0.98 1.04
CA GLN A 175 -19.70 2.40 1.33
C GLN A 175 -18.20 2.60 1.59
N HIS A 176 -17.61 1.82 2.49
CA HIS A 176 -16.18 1.91 2.80
C HIS A 176 -15.30 1.55 1.59
N GLY A 177 -15.63 0.47 0.87
CA GLY A 177 -14.86 0.03 -0.31
C GLY A 177 -14.95 1.01 -1.49
N LEU A 178 -16.04 1.76 -1.63
CA LEU A 178 -16.19 2.83 -2.61
C LEU A 178 -15.28 4.01 -2.29
N ALA A 179 -15.32 4.54 -1.07
CA ALA A 179 -14.51 5.69 -0.66
C ALA A 179 -13.00 5.36 -0.68
N ILE A 180 -12.61 4.16 -0.26
CA ILE A 180 -11.22 3.70 -0.30
C ILE A 180 -10.76 3.52 -1.76
N ALA A 181 -11.59 2.93 -2.63
CA ALA A 181 -11.26 2.84 -4.06
C ALA A 181 -11.22 4.21 -4.76
N ALA A 182 -12.01 5.20 -4.31
CA ALA A 182 -11.94 6.58 -4.80
C ALA A 182 -10.61 7.24 -4.39
N GLY A 183 -10.17 7.04 -3.14
CA GLY A 183 -8.86 7.48 -2.65
C GLY A 183 -7.69 6.83 -3.40
N ILE A 184 -7.74 5.51 -3.62
CA ILE A 184 -6.74 4.76 -4.41
C ILE A 184 -6.71 5.25 -5.87
N LYS A 185 -7.87 5.46 -6.50
CA LYS A 185 -7.96 6.02 -7.85
C LYS A 185 -7.31 7.41 -7.90
N ALA A 186 -7.62 8.28 -6.95
CA ALA A 186 -7.05 9.62 -6.88
C ALA A 186 -5.52 9.59 -6.74
N ALA A 187 -4.99 8.78 -5.82
CA ALA A 187 -3.54 8.60 -5.66
C ALA A 187 -2.87 8.12 -6.96
N LYS A 188 -3.48 7.14 -7.65
CA LYS A 188 -2.99 6.63 -8.93
C LYS A 188 -3.06 7.63 -10.07
N ASP A 189 -4.12 8.43 -10.15
CA ASP A 189 -4.24 9.47 -11.18
C ASP A 189 -3.15 10.54 -11.01
N LEU A 190 -2.86 10.96 -9.78
CA LEU A 190 -1.79 11.92 -9.50
C LEU A 190 -0.40 11.34 -9.84
N GLY A 191 -0.09 10.11 -9.43
CA GLY A 191 1.21 9.48 -9.72
C GLY A 191 1.39 9.05 -11.18
N ASN A 192 0.32 8.73 -11.89
CA ASN A 192 0.40 8.43 -13.34
C ASN A 192 0.57 9.68 -14.19
N MET A 193 0.08 10.84 -13.71
CA MET A 193 0.22 12.13 -14.39
C MET A 193 1.72 12.48 -14.56
N PRO A 194 2.16 12.95 -15.74
CA PRO A 194 3.57 13.25 -15.98
C PRO A 194 3.99 14.56 -15.28
N PRO A 195 5.28 14.73 -14.95
CA PRO A 195 5.76 15.82 -14.10
C PRO A 195 5.56 17.21 -14.73
N ASN A 196 5.57 17.30 -16.06
CA ASN A 196 5.27 18.54 -16.79
C ASN A 196 3.80 19.01 -16.69
N ILE A 197 2.94 18.23 -16.01
CA ILE A 197 1.57 18.59 -15.63
C ILE A 197 1.44 18.55 -14.11
N CYS A 198 1.90 17.48 -13.48
CA CYS A 198 1.75 17.20 -12.05
C CYS A 198 2.88 17.82 -11.22
N ASN A 199 3.10 19.13 -11.32
CA ASN A 199 4.06 19.84 -10.46
C ASN A 199 3.45 20.21 -9.08
N ALA A 200 4.23 20.82 -8.19
CA ALA A 200 3.74 21.23 -6.87
C ALA A 200 2.54 22.20 -6.94
N GLY A 201 2.48 23.05 -7.98
CA GLY A 201 1.33 23.90 -8.31
C GLY A 201 0.05 23.11 -8.62
N TYR A 202 0.18 21.99 -9.33
CA TYR A 202 -0.91 21.06 -9.58
C TYR A 202 -1.37 20.35 -8.30
N LEU A 203 -0.45 19.87 -7.46
CA LEU A 203 -0.81 19.30 -6.14
C LEU A 203 -1.59 20.30 -5.28
N ALA A 204 -1.15 21.56 -5.24
CA ALA A 204 -1.84 22.64 -4.55
C ALA A 204 -3.22 22.96 -5.15
N SER A 205 -3.36 22.87 -6.49
CA SER A 205 -4.66 23.00 -7.16
C SER A 205 -5.62 21.87 -6.78
N GLN A 206 -5.16 20.61 -6.81
CA GLN A 206 -5.97 19.46 -6.44
C GLN A 206 -6.37 19.50 -4.96
N ALA A 207 -5.47 19.94 -4.06
CA ALA A 207 -5.77 20.14 -2.65
C ALA A 207 -6.86 21.20 -2.42
N ARG A 208 -6.89 22.29 -3.21
CA ARG A 208 -7.98 23.29 -3.16
C ARG A 208 -9.31 22.71 -3.66
N GLN A 209 -9.31 22.07 -4.84
CA GLN A 209 -10.50 21.41 -5.40
C GLN A 209 -11.13 20.38 -4.43
N LEU A 210 -10.31 19.71 -3.62
CA LEU A 210 -10.79 18.80 -2.56
C LEU A 210 -11.54 19.56 -1.44
N ALA A 211 -10.99 20.69 -0.98
CA ALA A 211 -11.68 21.56 -0.03
C ALA A 211 -12.98 22.13 -0.61
N ASP A 212 -12.97 22.61 -1.87
CA ASP A 212 -14.17 23.13 -2.54
C ASP A 212 -15.29 22.07 -2.58
N SER A 213 -14.91 20.81 -2.88
CA SER A 213 -15.82 19.66 -2.96
C SER A 213 -16.35 19.17 -1.60
N TYR A 214 -15.66 19.47 -0.49
CA TYR A 214 -15.99 18.97 0.86
C TYR A 214 -15.96 20.08 1.93
N SER A 215 -16.33 21.29 1.50
CA SER A 215 -16.18 22.58 2.20
C SER A 215 -16.91 22.71 3.55
N GLN A 216 -17.73 21.73 3.93
CA GLN A 216 -18.31 21.62 5.27
C GLN A 216 -17.26 21.33 6.34
N ASN A 217 -16.29 20.45 6.03
CA ASN A 217 -15.34 19.89 7.01
C ASN A 217 -13.88 19.92 6.54
N VAL A 218 -13.60 20.27 5.28
CA VAL A 218 -12.25 20.33 4.70
C VAL A 218 -11.85 21.77 4.39
N VAL A 219 -10.69 22.18 4.89
CA VAL A 219 -10.04 23.47 4.60
C VAL A 219 -8.64 23.21 4.07
N THR A 220 -8.25 23.87 2.97
CA THR A 220 -6.89 23.76 2.42
C THR A 220 -6.16 25.09 2.51
N ARG A 221 -4.97 25.07 3.11
CA ARG A 221 -3.98 26.15 3.04
C ARG A 221 -2.84 25.73 2.11
N VAL A 222 -2.20 26.69 1.46
CA VAL A 222 -1.00 26.46 0.64
C VAL A 222 0.06 27.46 1.07
N ILE A 223 1.28 26.98 1.27
CA ILE A 223 2.42 27.73 1.80
C ILE A 223 3.48 27.74 0.70
N GLY A 224 3.81 28.94 0.21
CA GLY A 224 4.80 29.17 -0.84
C GLY A 224 6.21 29.45 -0.32
N GLU A 225 7.18 29.59 -1.22
CA GLU A 225 8.61 29.65 -0.87
C GLU A 225 8.95 30.82 0.04
N GLN A 226 8.33 31.99 -0.17
CA GLN A 226 8.52 33.16 0.70
C GLN A 226 8.06 32.87 2.14
N GLN A 227 6.96 32.15 2.32
CA GLN A 227 6.44 31.77 3.64
C GLN A 227 7.29 30.66 4.28
N MET A 228 7.77 29.69 3.49
CA MET A 228 8.75 28.70 3.96
C MET A 228 10.03 29.38 4.46
N LYS A 229 10.48 30.44 3.79
CA LYS A 229 11.67 31.22 4.17
C LYS A 229 11.46 31.99 5.46
N GLU A 230 10.28 32.59 5.65
CA GLU A 230 9.86 33.24 6.90
C GLU A 230 9.72 32.24 8.06
N LEU A 231 9.34 31.00 7.75
CA LEU A 231 9.25 29.88 8.71
C LEU A 231 10.60 29.20 9.02
N GLY A 232 11.71 29.60 8.37
CA GLY A 232 13.03 28.98 8.57
C GLY A 232 13.21 27.61 7.90
N MET A 233 12.33 27.23 6.96
CA MET A 233 12.33 25.93 6.28
C MET A 233 13.37 25.86 5.14
N HIS A 234 14.64 26.14 5.46
CA HIS A 234 15.69 26.26 4.45
C HIS A 234 16.19 24.90 3.91
N SER A 235 15.90 23.79 4.60
CA SER A 235 16.24 22.44 4.11
C SER A 235 15.32 22.01 2.96
N TYR A 236 14.02 22.30 3.09
CA TYR A 236 13.03 22.14 2.01
C TYR A 236 13.39 23.09 0.85
N LEU A 237 13.57 24.39 1.10
CA LEU A 237 13.86 25.38 0.05
C LEU A 237 15.11 25.04 -0.78
N ALA A 238 16.16 24.49 -0.16
CA ALA A 238 17.38 24.11 -0.86
C ALA A 238 17.13 23.06 -1.96
N VAL A 239 16.23 22.10 -1.71
CA VAL A 239 15.86 21.06 -2.68
C VAL A 239 15.19 21.66 -3.91
N GLY A 240 14.23 22.57 -3.71
CA GLY A 240 13.46 23.17 -4.81
C GLY A 240 14.22 24.24 -5.62
N ASN A 241 15.21 24.91 -5.03
CA ASN A 241 15.93 26.05 -5.62
C ASN A 241 16.61 25.77 -6.99
N GLY A 242 16.84 24.49 -7.31
CA GLY A 242 17.34 24.04 -8.61
C GLY A 242 16.30 24.09 -9.75
N SER A 243 15.00 24.03 -9.44
CA SER A 243 13.91 24.06 -10.43
C SER A 243 13.48 25.48 -10.82
N GLN A 244 12.54 25.54 -11.77
CA GLN A 244 11.68 26.69 -12.10
C GLN A 244 10.27 26.58 -11.49
N ASN A 245 9.88 25.39 -11.00
CA ASN A 245 8.61 25.14 -10.33
C ASN A 245 8.74 25.54 -8.84
N GLU A 246 7.84 26.40 -8.35
CA GLU A 246 7.82 26.81 -6.94
C GLU A 246 7.56 25.61 -6.00
N SER A 247 8.32 25.53 -4.92
CA SER A 247 8.12 24.61 -3.80
C SER A 247 6.84 24.99 -3.03
N LEU A 248 5.82 24.12 -3.01
CA LEU A 248 4.54 24.40 -2.38
C LEU A 248 4.14 23.31 -1.38
N MET A 249 3.99 23.69 -0.12
CA MET A 249 3.42 22.81 0.90
C MET A 249 1.91 23.05 1.01
N SER A 250 1.12 22.02 0.71
CA SER A 250 -0.34 22.07 0.86
C SER A 250 -0.75 21.41 2.16
N VAL A 251 -1.50 22.11 3.01
CA VAL A 251 -2.01 21.62 4.29
C VAL A 251 -3.52 21.48 4.18
N ILE A 252 -4.01 20.24 4.24
CA ILE A 252 -5.43 19.89 4.13
C ILE A 252 -5.93 19.53 5.53
N GLU A 253 -6.66 20.44 6.17
CA GLU A 253 -7.28 20.25 7.48
C GLU A 253 -8.67 19.63 7.30
N TYR A 254 -8.92 18.45 7.89
CA TYR A 254 -10.22 17.83 8.02
C TYR A 254 -10.67 17.82 9.48
N LYS A 255 -11.72 18.59 9.81
CA LYS A 255 -12.33 18.63 11.16
C LYS A 255 -13.63 17.83 11.18
N GLY A 256 -13.53 16.52 11.32
CA GLY A 256 -14.67 15.62 11.47
C GLY A 256 -15.21 15.51 12.91
N ASN A 257 -14.46 15.99 13.91
CA ASN A 257 -14.91 16.05 15.30
C ASN A 257 -15.05 17.52 15.76
N PRO A 258 -16.22 17.95 16.26
CA PRO A 258 -16.42 19.34 16.69
C PRO A 258 -15.68 19.72 17.97
N SER A 259 -15.36 18.75 18.85
CA SER A 259 -14.62 19.01 20.10
C SER A 259 -13.22 19.53 19.81
N GLU A 260 -12.79 20.53 20.59
CA GLU A 260 -11.50 21.19 20.45
C GLU A 260 -10.38 20.43 21.18
N ASP A 261 -10.74 19.58 22.16
CA ASP A 261 -9.84 18.69 22.89
C ASP A 261 -9.32 17.51 22.03
N VAL A 262 -9.94 17.25 20.88
CA VAL A 262 -9.62 16.12 20.00
C VAL A 262 -8.44 16.48 19.09
N ARG A 263 -7.24 16.23 19.61
CA ARG A 263 -5.95 16.36 18.90
C ARG A 263 -5.97 15.62 17.55
N PRO A 264 -5.36 16.17 16.48
CA PRO A 264 -5.44 15.58 15.15
C PRO A 264 -4.46 14.42 14.93
N ILE A 265 -4.79 13.54 13.99
CA ILE A 265 -3.82 12.65 13.33
C ILE A 265 -3.22 13.40 12.14
N VAL A 266 -1.90 13.54 12.10
CA VAL A 266 -1.19 14.22 11.00
C VAL A 266 -0.58 13.19 10.05
N LEU A 267 -0.84 13.36 8.75
CA LEU A 267 -0.30 12.54 7.65
C LEU A 267 0.59 13.42 6.76
N VAL A 268 1.88 13.07 6.57
CA VAL A 268 2.87 13.91 5.87
C VAL A 268 3.40 13.21 4.62
N GLY A 269 2.96 13.64 3.44
CA GLY A 269 3.31 13.03 2.16
C GLY A 269 4.53 13.67 1.48
N LYS A 270 5.57 12.89 1.16
CA LYS A 270 6.64 13.30 0.22
C LYS A 270 6.01 13.59 -1.14
N GLY A 271 6.18 14.82 -1.64
CA GLY A 271 5.59 15.31 -2.89
C GLY A 271 6.64 15.72 -3.92
N LEU A 272 7.72 14.94 -4.08
CA LEU A 272 8.72 15.20 -5.13
C LEU A 272 8.13 14.87 -6.50
N THR A 273 7.64 15.89 -7.21
CA THR A 273 6.87 15.71 -8.45
C THR A 273 7.72 15.24 -9.62
N PHE A 274 9.00 15.56 -9.57
CA PHE A 274 10.05 14.87 -10.28
C PHE A 274 11.31 14.89 -9.43
N ASP A 275 12.06 13.79 -9.47
CA ASP A 275 13.34 13.66 -8.78
C ASP A 275 14.42 13.18 -9.75
N SER A 276 15.28 14.10 -10.16
CA SER A 276 16.43 13.79 -11.02
C SER A 276 17.68 13.37 -10.25
N GLY A 277 17.66 13.43 -8.92
CA GLY A 277 18.85 13.38 -8.06
C GLY A 277 19.59 14.71 -7.90
N GLY A 278 19.17 15.77 -8.60
CA GLY A 278 19.82 17.08 -8.51
C GLY A 278 21.22 17.08 -9.12
N ILE A 279 22.21 17.58 -8.38
CA ILE A 279 23.63 17.56 -8.78
C ILE A 279 24.22 16.14 -8.74
N SER A 280 23.81 15.34 -7.75
CA SER A 280 24.03 13.89 -7.65
C SER A 280 23.10 13.12 -8.60
N ILE A 281 23.12 13.48 -9.89
CA ILE A 281 22.14 13.06 -10.89
C ILE A 281 22.00 11.53 -11.03
N LYS A 282 20.75 11.05 -11.11
CA LYS A 282 20.43 9.63 -11.33
C LYS A 282 20.86 9.16 -12.74
N PRO A 283 21.12 7.85 -12.93
CA PRO A 283 21.19 7.26 -14.27
C PRO A 283 19.92 7.52 -15.09
N ALA A 284 20.06 7.60 -16.42
CA ALA A 284 18.92 7.81 -17.31
C ALA A 284 17.94 6.62 -17.37
N GLU A 285 18.40 5.39 -17.05
CA GLU A 285 17.57 4.20 -17.02
C GLU A 285 16.54 4.26 -15.89
N GLY A 286 15.25 4.25 -16.24
CA GLY A 286 14.14 4.33 -15.28
C GLY A 286 13.92 5.72 -14.67
N MET A 287 14.59 6.77 -15.15
CA MET A 287 14.39 8.14 -14.65
C MET A 287 12.96 8.64 -14.88
N ASP A 288 12.24 8.12 -15.87
CA ASP A 288 10.82 8.41 -16.11
C ASP A 288 9.89 7.89 -14.99
N GLU A 289 10.31 6.88 -14.22
CA GLU A 289 9.60 6.45 -13.01
C GLU A 289 9.69 7.48 -11.87
N MET A 290 10.60 8.47 -11.91
CA MET A 290 10.78 9.41 -10.79
C MET A 290 9.63 10.41 -10.66
N LYS A 291 8.69 10.45 -11.61
CA LYS A 291 7.37 11.08 -11.41
C LYS A 291 6.55 10.43 -10.30
N TYR A 292 6.82 9.16 -9.97
CA TYR A 292 6.15 8.45 -8.87
C TYR A 292 6.74 8.83 -7.50
N ASP A 293 7.70 9.75 -7.44
CA ASP A 293 8.35 10.13 -6.18
C ASP A 293 7.52 11.11 -5.31
N MET A 294 6.38 11.54 -5.85
CA MET A 294 5.29 12.21 -5.14
C MET A 294 4.19 11.23 -4.67
N CYS A 295 4.34 9.92 -4.88
CA CYS A 295 3.32 8.92 -4.46
C CYS A 295 3.03 8.95 -2.96
N GLY A 296 3.94 9.51 -2.16
CA GLY A 296 3.71 9.86 -0.77
C GLY A 296 2.55 10.82 -0.57
N ALA A 297 2.68 12.02 -1.15
CA ALA A 297 1.62 13.02 -1.23
C ALA A 297 0.36 12.48 -1.94
N ALA A 298 0.52 11.68 -2.99
CA ALA A 298 -0.61 11.08 -3.69
C ALA A 298 -1.47 10.20 -2.76
N ALA A 299 -0.83 9.36 -1.94
CA ALA A 299 -1.49 8.51 -0.96
C ALA A 299 -2.13 9.32 0.17
N VAL A 300 -1.47 10.37 0.69
CA VAL A 300 -2.08 11.27 1.69
C VAL A 300 -3.31 11.98 1.12
N TYR A 301 -3.24 12.52 -0.10
CA TYR A 301 -4.40 13.09 -0.80
C TYR A 301 -5.53 12.06 -0.97
N GLY A 302 -5.19 10.81 -1.31
CA GLY A 302 -6.14 9.70 -1.37
C GLY A 302 -6.84 9.42 -0.03
N VAL A 303 -6.11 9.48 1.10
CA VAL A 303 -6.68 9.34 2.45
C VAL A 303 -7.58 10.54 2.80
N MET A 304 -7.14 11.78 2.53
CA MET A 304 -7.95 12.97 2.76
C MET A 304 -9.26 12.96 1.94
N ARG A 305 -9.19 12.49 0.69
CA ARG A 305 -10.38 12.29 -0.15
C ARG A 305 -11.28 11.16 0.35
N MET A 306 -10.74 10.13 1.00
CA MET A 306 -11.51 9.02 1.57
C MET A 306 -12.20 9.41 2.89
N VAL A 307 -11.50 10.06 3.82
CA VAL A 307 -12.07 10.47 5.11
C VAL A 307 -13.18 11.51 4.95
N ALA A 308 -13.05 12.42 3.97
CA ALA A 308 -14.07 13.40 3.63
C ALA A 308 -15.36 12.77 3.06
N GLU A 309 -15.26 11.68 2.28
CA GLU A 309 -16.42 10.95 1.75
C GLU A 309 -17.12 10.08 2.81
N LEU A 310 -16.36 9.50 3.75
CA LEU A 310 -16.93 8.71 4.85
C LEU A 310 -17.39 9.54 6.05
N GLN A 311 -17.06 10.84 6.09
CA GLN A 311 -17.39 11.77 7.17
C GLN A 311 -17.06 11.21 8.57
N LEU A 312 -15.83 10.71 8.75
CA LEU A 312 -15.43 10.03 9.98
C LEU A 312 -15.30 11.02 11.16
N PRO A 313 -15.72 10.66 12.39
CA PRO A 313 -15.85 11.59 13.53
C PRO A 313 -14.51 11.88 14.25
N ILE A 314 -13.50 12.32 13.48
CA ILE A 314 -12.09 12.45 13.85
C ILE A 314 -11.48 13.71 13.21
N ASN A 315 -10.37 14.18 13.75
CA ASN A 315 -9.61 15.29 13.17
C ASN A 315 -8.34 14.74 12.47
N VAL A 316 -8.14 15.09 11.21
CA VAL A 316 -7.02 14.61 10.38
C VAL A 316 -6.42 15.79 9.61
N ILE A 317 -5.10 15.90 9.56
CA ILE A 317 -4.40 16.92 8.76
C ILE A 317 -3.48 16.21 7.77
N GLY A 318 -3.76 16.36 6.47
CA GLY A 318 -2.94 15.82 5.39
C GLY A 318 -2.04 16.90 4.81
N VAL A 319 -0.73 16.76 4.96
CA VAL A 319 0.27 17.67 4.40
C VAL A 319 0.90 17.06 3.15
N LEU A 320 0.89 17.80 2.05
CA LEU A 320 1.53 17.44 0.79
C LEU A 320 2.76 18.32 0.60
N ALA A 321 3.96 17.74 0.74
CA ALA A 321 5.22 18.47 0.63
C ALA A 321 5.69 18.51 -0.83
N GLY A 322 5.03 19.36 -1.64
CA GLY A 322 5.30 19.52 -3.07
C GLY A 322 6.65 20.18 -3.35
N CYS A 323 7.51 19.52 -4.11
CA CYS A 323 8.85 20.00 -4.48
C CYS A 323 9.30 19.32 -5.79
N GLU A 324 10.37 19.83 -6.42
CA GLU A 324 10.98 19.17 -7.59
C GLU A 324 12.51 19.25 -7.49
N ASN A 325 13.20 18.11 -7.58
CA ASN A 325 14.66 18.03 -7.41
C ASN A 325 15.34 18.02 -8.78
N MET A 326 16.01 19.12 -9.14
CA MET A 326 16.54 19.39 -10.48
C MET A 326 17.99 19.91 -10.45
N PRO A 327 18.89 19.47 -11.36
CA PRO A 327 20.18 20.11 -11.56
C PRO A 327 20.01 21.50 -12.17
N GLY A 328 20.84 22.45 -11.75
CA GLY A 328 20.89 23.79 -12.34
C GLY A 328 21.90 24.67 -11.63
N GLY A 329 22.18 25.85 -12.19
CA GLY A 329 23.13 26.82 -11.62
C GLY A 329 22.74 27.43 -10.26
N ARG A 330 21.54 27.08 -9.74
CA ARG A 330 21.05 27.43 -8.40
C ARG A 330 20.83 26.21 -7.49
N ALA A 331 20.98 25.00 -8.01
CA ALA A 331 20.73 23.79 -7.23
C ALA A 331 21.71 23.70 -6.04
N TYR A 332 21.20 23.23 -4.90
CA TYR A 332 22.03 22.80 -3.78
C TYR A 332 22.95 21.62 -4.19
N ARG A 333 24.05 21.44 -3.46
CA ARG A 333 25.19 20.61 -3.89
C ARG A 333 25.67 19.69 -2.76
N PRO A 334 26.36 18.59 -3.09
CA PRO A 334 27.18 17.88 -2.13
C PRO A 334 28.19 18.83 -1.45
N GLY A 335 28.22 18.82 -0.11
CA GLY A 335 29.02 19.72 0.72
C GLY A 335 28.32 21.00 1.19
N ASP A 336 27.09 21.28 0.73
CA ASP A 336 26.30 22.39 1.29
C ASP A 336 25.76 22.02 2.69
N VAL A 337 25.76 22.98 3.61
CA VAL A 337 25.24 22.82 4.99
C VAL A 337 23.98 23.67 5.16
N LEU A 338 22.85 23.03 5.48
CA LEU A 338 21.51 23.62 5.44
C LEU A 338 20.89 23.74 6.84
N THR A 339 20.47 24.93 7.27
CA THR A 339 19.73 25.09 8.54
C THR A 339 18.27 24.68 8.38
N THR A 340 17.86 23.62 9.05
CA THR A 340 16.45 23.19 9.13
C THR A 340 15.61 24.14 9.98
N MET A 341 14.28 24.04 9.84
CA MET A 341 13.30 24.72 10.68
C MET A 341 13.48 24.41 12.19
N SER A 342 14.07 23.25 12.53
CA SER A 342 14.37 22.87 13.91
C SER A 342 15.61 23.57 14.51
N GLY A 343 16.29 24.42 13.73
CA GLY A 343 17.56 25.05 14.09
C GLY A 343 18.80 24.16 13.92
N GLN A 344 18.61 22.88 13.58
CA GLN A 344 19.69 21.94 13.26
C GLN A 344 20.24 22.17 11.84
N THR A 345 21.55 22.31 11.69
CA THR A 345 22.28 22.38 10.41
C THR A 345 22.58 21.00 9.84
N VAL A 346 22.29 20.72 8.57
CA VAL A 346 22.45 19.39 7.94
C VAL A 346 23.47 19.46 6.81
N GLU A 347 24.53 18.65 6.86
CA GLU A 347 25.50 18.49 5.77
C GLU A 347 24.95 17.57 4.67
N VAL A 348 24.79 18.11 3.46
CA VAL A 348 24.28 17.35 2.31
C VAL A 348 25.43 16.61 1.64
N LEU A 349 25.54 15.30 1.87
CA LEU A 349 26.53 14.46 1.18
C LEU A 349 26.07 13.97 -0.20
N ASN A 350 24.76 13.97 -0.46
CA ASN A 350 24.16 13.47 -1.70
C ASN A 350 22.80 14.18 -1.93
N THR A 351 22.59 14.76 -3.11
CA THR A 351 21.32 15.43 -3.47
C THR A 351 20.25 14.48 -3.98
N ASP A 352 20.55 13.18 -4.07
CA ASP A 352 19.64 12.03 -4.28
C ASP A 352 19.01 11.52 -2.96
N ALA A 353 19.15 12.29 -1.87
CA ALA A 353 18.57 12.03 -0.56
C ALA A 353 17.59 13.16 -0.13
N GLU A 354 17.09 13.91 -1.11
CA GLU A 354 16.25 15.11 -1.01
C GLU A 354 15.00 14.96 -0.12
N GLY A 355 14.35 13.79 -0.16
CA GLY A 355 13.05 13.57 0.46
C GLY A 355 13.08 13.73 1.98
N ARG A 356 14.21 13.40 2.62
CA ARG A 356 14.36 13.58 4.07
C ARG A 356 14.60 15.06 4.44
N LEU A 357 15.22 15.84 3.54
CA LEU A 357 15.48 17.27 3.70
C LEU A 357 14.16 18.07 3.58
N VAL A 358 13.28 17.67 2.65
CA VAL A 358 11.90 18.18 2.60
C VAL A 358 11.12 17.76 3.85
N LEU A 359 11.11 16.47 4.21
CA LEU A 359 10.29 15.96 5.31
C LEU A 359 10.70 16.52 6.69
N CYS A 360 11.98 16.81 6.94
CA CYS A 360 12.42 17.26 8.27
C CYS A 360 11.83 18.63 8.68
N ASP A 361 11.79 19.57 7.74
CA ASP A 361 11.17 20.89 7.96
C ASP A 361 9.66 20.74 8.11
N VAL A 362 9.02 19.86 7.33
CA VAL A 362 7.57 19.63 7.43
C VAL A 362 7.18 18.93 8.74
N LEU A 363 7.99 17.97 9.20
CA LEU A 363 7.79 17.28 10.47
C LEU A 363 8.02 18.22 11.68
N THR A 364 8.83 19.26 11.53
CA THR A 364 8.95 20.36 12.49
C THR A 364 7.74 21.30 12.38
N TYR A 365 7.31 21.63 11.16
CA TYR A 365 6.17 22.52 10.91
C TYR A 365 4.89 22.02 11.59
N VAL A 366 4.58 20.71 11.51
CA VAL A 366 3.32 20.13 12.01
C VAL A 366 3.23 20.01 13.54
N GLU A 367 4.32 20.26 14.27
CA GLU A 367 4.30 20.26 15.75
C GLU A 367 3.33 21.32 16.31
N ARG A 368 3.08 22.40 15.55
CA ARG A 368 2.09 23.45 15.84
C ARG A 368 0.64 22.97 16.01
N PHE A 369 0.33 21.76 15.56
CA PHE A 369 -1.02 21.19 15.61
C PHE A 369 -1.25 20.28 16.84
N GLU A 370 -0.24 20.18 17.72
CA GLU A 370 -0.23 19.30 18.91
C GLU A 370 -0.81 17.89 18.64
N PRO A 371 -0.35 17.19 17.58
CA PRO A 371 -0.99 15.97 17.10
C PRO A 371 -1.02 14.84 18.14
N GLU A 372 -1.97 13.93 18.00
CA GLU A 372 -1.94 12.65 18.74
C GLU A 372 -0.87 11.71 18.16
N ALA A 373 -0.86 11.60 16.82
CA ALA A 373 0.08 10.80 16.06
C ALA A 373 0.53 11.55 14.79
N VAL A 374 1.81 11.44 14.45
CA VAL A 374 2.39 11.91 13.18
C VAL A 374 2.85 10.71 12.36
N ILE A 375 2.46 10.70 11.09
CA ILE A 375 2.67 9.61 10.15
C ILE A 375 3.18 10.18 8.83
N ASP A 376 4.44 9.94 8.45
CA ASP A 376 4.91 10.27 7.10
C ASP A 376 4.54 9.21 6.04
N VAL A 377 4.57 9.59 4.77
CA VAL A 377 4.19 8.76 3.62
C VAL A 377 5.12 9.16 2.48
N ALA A 378 6.22 8.44 2.25
CA ALA A 378 7.34 8.96 1.47
C ALA A 378 8.21 7.95 0.69
N THR A 379 8.23 7.96 -0.64
CA THR A 379 9.10 7.08 -1.48
C THR A 379 10.58 7.40 -1.29
N LEU A 380 11.25 6.78 -0.31
CA LEU A 380 12.45 7.40 0.28
C LEU A 380 13.75 6.61 0.13
N THR A 381 13.72 5.29 -0.12
CA THR A 381 14.95 4.52 -0.38
C THR A 381 14.76 3.36 -1.35
N GLY A 382 15.74 3.14 -2.22
CA GLY A 382 15.88 1.87 -2.97
C GLY A 382 16.20 0.68 -2.05
N ALA A 383 16.88 0.93 -0.93
CA ALA A 383 17.20 -0.10 0.07
C ALA A 383 15.97 -0.82 0.63
N CYS A 384 14.85 -0.12 0.83
CA CYS A 384 13.60 -0.76 1.25
C CYS A 384 13.06 -1.77 0.22
N VAL A 385 13.24 -1.51 -1.08
CA VAL A 385 12.87 -2.43 -2.16
C VAL A 385 13.81 -3.64 -2.21
N ILE A 386 15.11 -3.46 -1.93
CA ILE A 386 16.07 -4.56 -1.80
C ILE A 386 15.71 -5.46 -0.59
N ALA A 387 15.28 -4.88 0.52
CA ALA A 387 14.99 -5.60 1.76
C ALA A 387 13.61 -6.32 1.77
N LEU A 388 12.56 -5.71 1.23
CA LEU A 388 11.17 -6.19 1.33
C LEU A 388 10.48 -6.46 -0.02
N GLY A 389 11.16 -6.17 -1.13
CA GLY A 389 10.64 -6.35 -2.49
C GLY A 389 9.49 -5.39 -2.82
N HIS A 390 8.55 -5.88 -3.62
CA HIS A 390 7.39 -5.12 -4.09
C HIS A 390 6.05 -5.65 -3.53
N HIS A 391 6.04 -6.24 -2.33
CA HIS A 391 4.91 -7.03 -1.80
C HIS A 391 4.57 -6.80 -0.32
N ILE A 392 5.45 -6.10 0.38
CA ILE A 392 5.38 -5.73 1.79
C ILE A 392 6.10 -4.40 1.88
N THR A 393 5.51 -3.44 2.56
CA THR A 393 6.14 -2.14 2.76
C THR A 393 6.86 -2.10 4.10
N GLY A 394 7.91 -1.29 4.23
CA GLY A 394 8.62 -1.14 5.50
C GLY A 394 7.77 -0.41 6.55
N LEU A 395 8.27 -0.33 7.78
CA LEU A 395 7.64 0.47 8.84
C LEU A 395 8.71 0.74 9.89
N MET A 396 8.94 1.99 10.26
CA MET A 396 9.79 2.34 11.40
C MET A 396 8.98 3.24 12.33
N SER A 397 9.22 3.19 13.63
CA SER A 397 8.40 3.94 14.59
C SER A 397 9.11 4.06 15.92
N ASN A 398 9.04 5.26 16.52
CA ASN A 398 9.53 5.49 17.88
C ASN A 398 8.51 5.05 18.95
N HIS A 399 7.28 4.66 18.55
CA HIS A 399 6.16 4.43 19.46
C HIS A 399 5.51 3.06 19.24
N ASN A 400 5.86 2.09 20.08
CA ASN A 400 5.53 0.66 19.89
C ASN A 400 4.03 0.36 19.67
N PRO A 401 3.06 0.91 20.43
CA PRO A 401 1.63 0.72 20.17
C PRO A 401 1.18 1.14 18.76
N LEU A 402 1.44 2.39 18.35
CA LEU A 402 1.14 2.92 17.02
C LEU A 402 1.74 2.06 15.89
N ALA A 403 2.94 1.50 16.08
CA ALA A 403 3.53 0.55 15.13
C ALA A 403 2.70 -0.75 15.02
N HIS A 404 2.21 -1.29 16.14
CA HIS A 404 1.35 -2.49 16.14
C HIS A 404 -0.05 -2.21 15.56
N GLU A 405 -0.61 -1.03 15.82
CA GLU A 405 -1.88 -0.59 15.23
C GLU A 405 -1.78 -0.48 13.70
N LEU A 406 -0.67 0.07 13.19
CA LEU A 406 -0.42 0.16 11.75
C LEU A 406 -0.20 -1.21 11.10
N ILE A 407 0.53 -2.13 11.74
CA ILE A 407 0.65 -3.53 11.27
C ILE A 407 -0.75 -4.18 11.21
N GLY A 408 -1.52 -4.10 12.29
CA GLY A 408 -2.87 -4.66 12.35
C GLY A 408 -3.84 -4.03 11.34
N ALA A 409 -3.71 -2.73 11.06
CA ALA A 409 -4.45 -2.06 10.01
C ALA A 409 -4.05 -2.57 8.62
N SER A 410 -2.76 -2.80 8.39
CA SER A 410 -2.21 -3.34 7.12
C SER A 410 -2.69 -4.77 6.84
N GLU A 411 -2.72 -5.64 7.87
CA GLU A 411 -3.27 -6.99 7.79
C GLU A 411 -4.79 -6.99 7.56
N GLN A 412 -5.53 -6.04 8.14
CA GLN A 412 -6.96 -5.89 7.87
C GLN A 412 -7.24 -5.35 6.47
N ALA A 413 -6.36 -4.52 5.90
CA ALA A 413 -6.45 -4.01 4.53
C ALA A 413 -6.11 -5.08 3.47
N GLY A 414 -5.25 -6.04 3.82
CA GLY A 414 -4.61 -6.90 2.83
C GLY A 414 -3.64 -6.12 1.94
N ASP A 415 -3.03 -5.08 2.51
CA ASP A 415 -1.96 -4.23 1.98
C ASP A 415 -0.99 -4.02 3.15
N ARG A 416 0.18 -4.69 3.10
CA ARG A 416 0.92 -5.09 4.31
C ARG A 416 2.13 -4.22 4.59
N ALA A 417 2.34 -3.90 5.86
CA ALA A 417 3.56 -3.30 6.38
C ALA A 417 4.36 -4.31 7.22
N TRP A 418 5.68 -4.12 7.32
CA TRP A 418 6.57 -4.91 8.16
C TRP A 418 7.61 -4.03 8.85
N ARG A 419 7.76 -4.19 10.17
CA ARG A 419 8.59 -3.30 10.97
C ARG A 419 10.09 -3.61 10.80
N LEU A 420 10.86 -2.56 10.53
CA LEU A 420 12.32 -2.56 10.59
C LEU A 420 12.77 -1.86 11.90
N PRO A 421 13.94 -2.22 12.46
CA PRO A 421 14.44 -1.63 13.68
C PRO A 421 14.91 -0.17 13.46
N MET A 422 14.86 0.61 14.52
CA MET A 422 15.66 1.84 14.70
C MET A 422 16.41 1.65 16.01
N ALA A 423 17.61 1.10 15.91
CA ALA A 423 18.52 0.92 17.05
C ALA A 423 19.64 1.97 16.98
N ASP A 424 20.24 2.30 18.11
CA ASP A 424 21.15 3.44 18.23
C ASP A 424 22.43 3.26 17.38
N GLU A 425 22.83 2.02 17.10
CA GLU A 425 23.98 1.66 16.24
C GLU A 425 23.79 2.03 14.75
N TYR A 426 22.55 2.31 14.32
CA TYR A 426 22.27 2.90 13.00
C TYR A 426 22.41 4.42 12.99
N GLN A 427 22.38 5.07 14.16
CA GLN A 427 22.39 6.51 14.29
C GLN A 427 23.81 7.08 14.26
N GLU A 428 24.80 6.32 14.75
CA GLU A 428 26.24 6.60 14.59
C GLU A 428 26.64 6.71 13.10
N GLN A 429 25.96 6.00 12.20
CA GLN A 429 26.21 6.02 10.75
C GLN A 429 25.79 7.33 10.07
N LEU A 430 25.19 8.25 10.83
CA LEU A 430 24.80 9.60 10.38
C LEU A 430 25.66 10.70 11.04
N GLU A 431 26.65 10.35 11.87
CA GLU A 431 27.58 11.32 12.42
C GLU A 431 28.59 11.78 11.35
N SER A 432 28.43 13.02 10.87
CA SER A 432 29.47 13.70 10.10
C SER A 432 30.42 14.48 11.00
N THR A 433 31.59 14.83 10.48
CA THR A 433 32.60 15.68 11.14
C THR A 433 32.04 17.06 11.55
N LEU A 434 30.92 17.47 10.94
CA LEU A 434 30.17 18.69 11.23
C LEU A 434 28.73 18.36 11.71
N ARG A 435 28.59 17.34 12.58
CA ARG A 435 27.39 16.89 13.33
C ARG A 435 26.03 17.36 12.77
N ILE A 436 25.19 16.45 12.24
CA ILE A 436 23.77 16.34 12.63
C ILE A 436 23.02 15.13 12.05
N TRP A 437 21.90 14.83 12.71
CA TRP A 437 21.04 13.66 12.67
C TRP A 437 19.94 13.80 11.58
N LEU A 438 19.70 12.78 10.74
CA LEU A 438 18.45 12.69 9.96
C LEU A 438 18.09 11.28 9.41
N THR A 439 17.02 10.70 9.98
CA THR A 439 16.64 9.28 9.82
C THR A 439 15.12 9.12 9.60
N SER A 440 14.67 8.56 8.46
CA SER A 440 13.23 8.38 8.11
C SER A 440 13.00 7.38 6.94
N VAL A 441 12.07 6.38 7.06
CA VAL A 441 11.62 5.36 6.04
C VAL A 441 10.35 4.54 6.54
N GLY A 442 9.48 3.92 5.68
CA GLY A 442 8.48 2.80 5.93
C GLY A 442 7.64 2.23 4.70
N VAL A 443 6.31 2.22 4.26
CA VAL A 443 4.86 2.73 4.43
C VAL A 443 3.81 1.74 5.09
N LEU A 444 2.52 1.94 5.45
CA LEU A 444 1.33 2.76 5.03
C LEU A 444 0.35 3.08 6.19
N ALA A 445 -0.49 4.12 6.07
CA ALA A 445 -1.64 4.40 6.95
C ALA A 445 -2.96 4.74 6.21
N VAL A 446 -3.74 3.74 5.77
CA VAL A 446 -5.10 3.91 5.19
C VAL A 446 -6.22 3.39 6.11
N GLN A 447 -5.91 2.49 7.04
CA GLN A 447 -6.92 1.64 7.70
C GLN A 447 -6.99 1.73 9.24
N LEU A 448 -6.26 2.65 9.88
CA LEU A 448 -6.41 2.94 11.32
C LEU A 448 -7.85 3.37 11.69
N LEU A 449 -8.54 4.00 10.73
CA LEU A 449 -9.81 4.70 10.93
C LEU A 449 -11.04 3.75 10.90
N GLN A 450 -10.86 2.48 11.26
CA GLN A 450 -11.91 1.44 11.23
C GLN A 450 -12.86 1.50 12.44
N PRO A 451 -14.16 1.19 12.28
CA PRO A 451 -15.12 1.09 13.38
C PRO A 451 -14.85 0.09 14.52
N ALA A 452 -13.83 -0.76 14.39
CA ALA A 452 -13.55 -1.83 15.36
C ALA A 452 -12.55 -1.42 16.45
N SER A 453 -11.76 -0.37 16.25
CA SER A 453 -10.71 0.09 17.18
C SER A 453 -11.20 1.08 18.24
N TRP A 454 -12.45 1.54 18.17
CA TRP A 454 -13.04 2.62 19.01
C TRP A 454 -13.26 2.28 20.51
N ARG A 455 -12.48 1.38 21.12
CA ARG A 455 -12.58 1.04 22.55
C ARG A 455 -11.43 1.60 23.38
N ALA A 456 -11.62 2.84 23.83
CA ALA A 456 -10.94 3.47 24.97
C ALA A 456 -9.41 3.52 24.93
N LEU A 457 -8.87 4.59 24.34
CA LEU A 457 -7.50 5.04 24.59
C LEU A 457 -7.44 5.86 25.90
N PRO A 458 -6.53 5.54 26.85
CA PRO A 458 -6.15 6.46 27.91
C PRO A 458 -5.23 7.54 27.34
N ALA A 459 -5.48 8.81 27.67
CA ALA A 459 -4.64 9.91 27.20
C ALA A 459 -3.26 9.89 27.90
N ASN A 460 -2.18 9.65 27.14
CA ASN A 460 -0.90 10.38 27.24
C ASN A 460 0.14 9.93 26.19
N THR A 461 1.12 10.80 25.95
CA THR A 461 2.25 10.67 25.00
C THR A 461 1.90 10.74 23.51
N THR A 462 2.91 11.05 22.69
CA THR A 462 2.81 11.42 21.27
C THR A 462 3.69 10.49 20.44
N GLY A 463 3.16 9.89 19.38
CA GLY A 463 3.91 8.95 18.52
C GLY A 463 4.31 9.54 17.18
N ARG A 464 5.54 9.28 16.70
CA ARG A 464 5.96 9.50 15.31
C ARG A 464 6.28 8.17 14.63
N THR A 465 5.69 7.94 13.46
CA THR A 465 5.83 6.69 12.71
C THR A 465 6.12 6.95 11.23
N TRP A 466 7.13 6.23 10.73
CA TRP A 466 7.90 6.50 9.52
C TRP A 466 7.62 5.48 8.42
N ILE A 467 7.34 5.97 7.21
CA ILE A 467 6.52 5.30 6.20
C ILE A 467 6.73 6.00 4.79
N SER A 468 7.25 5.63 3.56
CA SER A 468 7.90 4.62 2.60
C SER A 468 7.31 3.63 1.54
N PRO A 469 6.51 4.00 0.50
CA PRO A 469 5.82 3.04 -0.39
C PRO A 469 6.66 2.06 -1.22
N VAL A 470 6.06 0.90 -1.51
CA VAL A 470 6.40 0.04 -2.64
C VAL A 470 6.12 0.81 -3.95
N ARG A 471 7.09 0.84 -4.87
CA ARG A 471 6.85 1.36 -6.24
C ARG A 471 5.89 0.44 -7.01
N HIS A 472 4.76 0.99 -7.43
CA HIS A 472 3.75 0.35 -8.28
C HIS A 472 3.29 1.29 -9.41
N GLY A 473 4.21 1.65 -10.31
CA GLY A 473 3.84 2.14 -11.63
C GLY A 473 3.15 1.03 -12.44
N VAL A 474 2.08 1.36 -13.17
CA VAL A 474 1.38 0.38 -14.03
C VAL A 474 2.10 0.30 -15.38
N PRO A 475 2.68 -0.85 -15.79
CA PRO A 475 3.34 -0.95 -17.08
C PRO A 475 2.30 -0.95 -18.20
N VAL A 476 2.18 0.16 -18.94
CA VAL A 476 1.29 0.28 -20.12
C VAL A 476 1.93 -0.46 -21.30
N LYS A 477 1.98 -1.80 -21.23
CA LYS A 477 2.49 -2.65 -22.30
C LYS A 477 1.39 -3.02 -23.31
N PRO A 478 1.52 -2.66 -24.60
CA PRO A 478 0.78 -3.37 -25.64
C PRO A 478 1.27 -4.83 -25.72
N LYS A 479 0.36 -5.74 -26.05
CA LYS A 479 0.67 -7.11 -26.52
C LYS A 479 0.84 -7.05 -28.06
N ALA A 480 1.41 -8.01 -28.78
CA ALA A 480 1.68 -9.41 -28.43
C ALA A 480 3.07 -9.90 -28.98
N PRO A 481 3.25 -11.11 -29.55
CA PRO A 481 4.03 -12.13 -28.87
C PRO A 481 5.32 -12.51 -29.60
N LEU A 482 6.35 -12.92 -28.84
CA LEU A 482 7.53 -13.61 -29.40
C LEU A 482 8.03 -14.70 -28.45
N ALA A 483 8.43 -15.83 -29.05
CA ALA A 483 9.06 -16.95 -28.36
C ALA A 483 10.42 -17.26 -29.01
N ALA A 484 11.49 -16.92 -28.31
CA ALA A 484 12.89 -17.29 -28.57
C ALA A 484 13.61 -17.17 -27.21
N LEU A 485 14.12 -18.26 -26.62
CA LEU A 485 15.40 -18.93 -26.90
C LEU A 485 16.64 -18.17 -26.37
N TRP A 486 17.31 -18.83 -25.42
CA TRP A 486 18.74 -18.75 -25.04
C TRP A 486 19.65 -18.70 -26.32
N PRO A 487 20.93 -18.23 -26.30
CA PRO A 487 21.88 -18.66 -25.27
C PRO A 487 23.15 -17.84 -24.91
N CYS A 488 23.70 -18.17 -23.72
CA CYS A 488 25.15 -18.15 -23.37
C CYS A 488 25.88 -16.76 -23.32
N SER A 489 27.07 -16.61 -22.73
CA SER A 489 28.05 -17.62 -22.23
C SER A 489 28.86 -17.15 -20.99
N ARG A 490 29.17 -18.11 -20.08
CA ARG A 490 30.51 -18.44 -19.50
C ARG A 490 31.31 -17.37 -18.73
N SER A 491 32.21 -17.69 -17.78
CA SER A 491 32.59 -18.93 -17.06
C SER A 491 33.34 -18.51 -15.76
N SER A 492 33.60 -19.30 -14.71
CA SER A 492 33.90 -20.75 -14.52
C SER A 492 33.61 -21.14 -13.04
N CYS A 493 33.74 -22.35 -12.48
CA CYS A 493 34.03 -23.72 -12.97
C CYS A 493 33.62 -24.81 -11.93
N SER A 494 33.72 -26.09 -12.34
CA SER A 494 34.14 -27.31 -11.59
C SER A 494 33.58 -27.73 -10.20
N ILE A 495 33.26 -29.02 -9.92
CA ILE A 495 32.85 -30.18 -10.75
C ILE A 495 32.24 -31.34 -9.88
N VAL A 496 30.95 -31.66 -10.10
CA VAL A 496 30.28 -33.01 -10.12
C VAL A 496 30.32 -33.93 -8.83
N PRO A 497 29.82 -35.22 -8.76
CA PRO A 497 28.57 -35.52 -8.01
C PRO A 497 28.53 -36.80 -7.09
N GLY A 498 27.35 -37.05 -6.49
CA GLY A 498 26.90 -38.36 -5.96
C GLY A 498 25.97 -38.21 -4.74
N LEU A 499 24.99 -39.05 -4.44
CA LEU A 499 24.50 -40.29 -5.08
C LEU A 499 22.99 -40.47 -4.72
N THR A 500 22.24 -41.31 -5.45
CA THR A 500 20.80 -41.57 -5.22
C THR A 500 20.54 -42.83 -4.41
N ALA A 501 19.50 -42.82 -3.56
CA ALA A 501 18.96 -44.02 -2.94
C ALA A 501 17.44 -43.90 -2.69
N LYS A 502 16.68 -44.96 -3.03
CA LYS A 502 15.26 -45.15 -2.64
C LYS A 502 15.19 -46.31 -1.65
N SER A 503 14.29 -46.24 -0.67
CA SER A 503 13.65 -47.45 -0.12
C SER A 503 12.28 -47.14 0.48
N ASN A 504 11.38 -48.11 0.44
CA ASN A 504 10.05 -48.07 1.08
C ASN A 504 10.01 -49.16 2.16
N VAL A 505 9.54 -48.83 3.37
CA VAL A 505 9.09 -49.81 4.39
C VAL A 505 7.79 -49.31 5.02
N LYS A 506 6.88 -50.22 5.42
CA LYS A 506 5.48 -49.88 5.74
C LYS A 506 4.90 -50.73 6.90
N ARG A 507 4.39 -50.06 7.95
CA ARG A 507 3.58 -50.61 9.08
C ARG A 507 4.39 -51.51 10.07
N ARG A 508 3.96 -51.78 11.31
CA ARG A 508 2.64 -51.67 12.00
C ARG A 508 2.77 -51.28 13.50
N GLY A 509 1.73 -50.62 14.04
CA GLY A 509 1.18 -50.79 15.43
C GLY A 509 2.01 -50.32 16.65
N ALA A 510 1.41 -49.95 17.80
CA ALA A 510 -0.02 -49.76 18.14
C ALA A 510 -0.21 -48.94 19.46
N ALA A 511 -1.46 -48.49 19.69
CA ALA A 511 -2.10 -48.16 20.98
C ALA A 511 -1.65 -46.93 21.86
N SER A 512 -2.69 -46.32 22.46
CA SER A 512 -2.74 -45.17 23.40
C SER A 512 -2.84 -45.68 24.87
N PRO A 513 -3.02 -44.88 25.97
CA PRO A 513 -3.15 -43.41 26.11
C PRO A 513 -2.43 -42.74 27.33
N TYR A 514 -2.66 -41.42 27.45
CA TYR A 514 -2.67 -40.49 28.64
C TYR A 514 -2.89 -41.08 30.06
N PRO A 515 -2.54 -40.38 31.20
CA PRO A 515 -2.76 -38.93 31.41
C PRO A 515 -1.74 -38.11 32.26
N ALA A 516 -2.12 -36.85 32.52
CA ALA A 516 -1.32 -35.75 33.09
C ALA A 516 -1.19 -35.73 34.63
N CYS A 517 -0.35 -34.82 35.14
CA CYS A 517 -0.42 -34.32 36.52
C CYS A 517 -0.31 -32.77 36.59
N LYS A 518 -0.74 -32.18 37.72
CA LYS A 518 -0.72 -30.73 38.03
C LYS A 518 0.15 -30.46 39.27
N ARG A 519 0.29 -29.18 39.67
CA ARG A 519 0.84 -28.60 40.94
C ARG A 519 2.30 -28.14 40.85
N HIS A 520 2.78 -27.13 41.59
CA HIS A 520 2.16 -25.89 42.13
C HIS A 520 3.28 -25.02 42.76
N LEU A 521 3.20 -23.69 42.63
CA LEU A 521 3.89 -22.69 43.50
C LEU A 521 5.46 -22.79 43.46
N THR A 522 6.27 -21.86 44.00
CA THR A 522 6.02 -20.63 44.77
C THR A 522 7.01 -19.51 44.36
N VAL A 523 6.77 -18.27 44.81
CA VAL A 523 7.61 -17.08 44.56
C VAL A 523 8.88 -17.06 45.42
N GLY A 524 9.98 -16.48 44.89
CA GLY A 524 11.15 -16.05 45.67
C GLY A 524 11.69 -14.69 45.20
N ARG A 525 11.76 -13.70 46.09
CA ARG A 525 12.42 -12.39 45.89
C ARG A 525 13.53 -12.22 46.93
N VAL A 526 14.74 -11.83 46.52
CA VAL A 526 15.79 -11.29 47.40
C VAL A 526 16.42 -10.04 46.72
N ARG A 527 17.12 -9.21 47.49
CA ARG A 527 17.55 -7.82 47.15
C ARG A 527 18.92 -7.75 46.45
N ALA A 528 19.41 -6.53 46.21
CA ALA A 528 20.51 -6.22 45.27
C ALA A 528 21.69 -5.44 45.90
N ALA A 529 22.80 -5.39 45.13
CA ALA A 529 23.87 -4.37 45.12
C ALA A 529 24.88 -4.33 46.31
N PRO A 530 26.02 -3.61 46.19
CA PRO A 530 27.07 -3.67 45.15
C PRO A 530 28.48 -3.62 45.84
N PRO A 531 29.55 -2.91 45.38
CA PRO A 531 30.11 -2.63 44.05
C PRO A 531 31.61 -3.03 43.87
N GLY A 532 32.08 -3.04 42.61
CA GLY A 532 33.36 -2.42 42.24
C GLY A 532 34.65 -3.25 42.13
N PHE A 533 35.38 -3.05 41.03
CA PHE A 533 36.84 -2.85 41.00
C PHE A 533 37.23 -2.17 39.66
N ALA A 534 38.34 -1.42 39.65
CA ALA A 534 38.83 -0.73 38.45
C ALA A 534 40.37 -0.83 38.37
N PHE A 535 40.92 -0.75 37.15
CA PHE A 535 42.36 -0.60 36.92
C PHE A 535 42.64 0.36 35.75
N LYS A 536 43.78 1.05 35.79
CA LYS A 536 44.21 2.07 34.82
C LYS A 536 45.45 1.59 34.03
N SER A 537 45.64 2.16 32.82
CA SER A 537 46.91 2.59 32.18
C SER A 537 48.19 1.70 32.30
N THR A 538 49.02 1.53 31.26
CA THR A 538 49.85 2.62 30.71
C THR A 538 50.50 2.31 29.35
N THR A 539 50.53 3.33 28.47
CA THR A 539 51.61 3.74 27.54
C THR A 539 52.50 2.70 26.80
N ARG A 540 52.60 2.80 25.47
CA ARG A 540 53.67 3.55 24.74
C ARG A 540 53.56 3.38 23.21
N SER A 541 53.82 4.46 22.46
CA SER A 541 54.23 4.42 21.04
C SER A 541 55.76 4.38 20.94
N PRO A 542 56.33 4.03 19.77
CA PRO A 542 56.79 5.13 18.90
C PRO A 542 56.66 4.90 17.37
N ILE A 543 56.34 6.00 16.69
CA ILE A 543 57.03 6.57 15.51
C ILE A 543 57.67 5.59 14.50
N TYR A 544 57.23 5.68 13.24
CA TYR A 544 58.14 5.62 12.09
C TYR A 544 57.69 6.59 10.98
N GLU A 545 58.48 7.63 10.72
CA GLU A 545 58.34 8.43 9.49
C GLU A 545 59.03 7.73 8.31
N LYS A 546 58.51 7.93 7.10
CA LYS A 546 59.33 7.97 5.88
C LYS A 546 58.66 8.78 4.78
N ARG A 547 59.35 9.82 4.31
CA ARG A 547 58.98 10.59 3.10
C ARG A 547 59.67 9.99 1.86
N ASN A 548 58.98 10.03 0.73
CA ASN A 548 59.46 10.26 -0.65
C ASN A 548 58.17 10.43 -1.49
N VAL A 549 57.87 11.52 -2.22
CA VAL A 549 58.63 12.40 -3.13
C VAL A 549 58.80 11.79 -4.53
N LEU A 550 57.92 12.24 -5.45
CA LEU A 550 57.98 12.18 -6.94
C LEU A 550 58.04 10.75 -7.57
N SER A 551 57.37 10.45 -8.69
CA SER A 551 57.29 11.26 -9.91
C SER A 551 56.02 11.02 -10.76
N SER A 552 56.04 11.57 -11.97
CA SER A 552 55.02 11.65 -13.02
C SER A 552 54.46 10.34 -13.60
N GLY A 553 53.14 10.33 -13.83
CA GLY A 553 52.59 10.31 -15.19
C GLY A 553 52.21 8.98 -15.84
N GLN A 554 50.89 8.72 -15.90
CA GLN A 554 50.15 8.57 -17.15
C GLN A 554 48.67 8.96 -16.95
#